data_AF-A0A8J6LS96-F1
#
_entry.id   AF-A0A8J6LS96-F1
#
_cell.length_a   1.000
_cell.length_b   1.000
_cell.length_c   1.000
_cell.angle_alpha   90.00
_cell.angle_beta   90.00
_cell.angle_gamma   90.00
#
_symmetry.space_group_name_H-M   'P 1'
#
loop_
_entity.id
_entity.type
_entity.pdbx_description
1 polymer ?
#
loop_
_entity_poly.entity_id
_entity_poly.type
_entity_poly.pdbx_seq_one_letter_code
_entity_poly.pdbx_strand_id
1 'polypeptide(L)'
;MVRFAGGPGIRRSRRQAPDVFDFGLAGYVPTWTNDLDALVTTHSGRLGDLVGRRLVRASLMWDAKRDVWWADGPVVLDFDGVRLEINHQKFDDLSITWDTIDLDRPIRWAGSRRPKLRWRHDVPQDLAELHGRPVTGVQLLRWASDDPTDLGNGSPQVGFGFGGREMTVFNALDENGLWFGPLGRHHQVVWSAG
;
A
#
# COMPACT_ATOMS: atom_id res chain seq x y z
N MET A 1 7.59 15.67 -64.89
CA MET A 1 7.52 16.30 -63.56
C MET A 1 6.10 16.20 -63.03
N VAL A 2 5.79 15.18 -62.21
CA VAL A 2 4.77 15.22 -61.14
C VAL A 2 5.19 14.14 -60.13
N ARG A 3 5.44 14.55 -58.88
CA ARG A 3 5.76 13.68 -57.73
C ARG A 3 4.45 13.22 -57.07
N PHE A 4 4.34 11.93 -56.77
CA PHE A 4 3.33 11.43 -55.82
C PHE A 4 3.90 11.52 -54.41
N ALA A 5 3.26 12.33 -53.55
CA ALA A 5 3.55 12.40 -52.13
C ALA A 5 2.90 11.20 -51.42
N GLY A 6 3.73 10.41 -50.72
CA GLY A 6 3.28 9.35 -49.83
C GLY A 6 2.50 9.92 -48.65
N GLY A 7 1.32 9.35 -48.40
CA GLY A 7 0.49 9.68 -47.24
C GLY A 7 1.17 9.25 -45.93
N PRO A 8 0.93 9.98 -44.82
CA PRO A 8 1.51 9.63 -43.54
C PRO A 8 0.90 8.33 -43.01
N GLY A 9 1.77 7.37 -42.72
CA GLY A 9 1.42 6.12 -42.06
C GLY A 9 0.76 6.37 -40.71
N ILE A 10 -0.35 5.67 -40.48
CA ILE A 10 -1.03 5.60 -39.20
C ILE A 10 -0.03 5.02 -38.18
N ARG A 11 0.58 5.90 -37.38
CA ARG A 11 1.27 5.48 -36.16
C ARG A 11 0.22 4.86 -35.26
N ARG A 12 0.31 3.54 -35.04
CA ARG A 12 -0.43 2.87 -33.98
C ARG A 12 -0.17 3.63 -32.69
N SER A 13 -1.21 4.25 -32.15
CA SER A 13 -1.15 4.91 -30.86
C SER A 13 -0.65 3.88 -29.84
N ARG A 14 0.39 4.24 -29.08
CA ARG A 14 0.71 3.52 -27.85
C ARG A 14 -0.56 3.57 -27.01
N ARG A 15 -1.07 2.41 -26.57
CA ARG A 15 -2.09 2.38 -25.52
C ARG A 15 -1.53 3.20 -24.36
N GLN A 16 -2.20 4.30 -24.06
CA GLN A 16 -1.98 5.06 -22.83
C GLN A 16 -2.23 4.05 -21.70
N ALA A 17 -1.26 3.85 -20.82
CA ALA A 17 -1.51 3.14 -19.58
C ALA A 17 -2.72 3.83 -18.92
N PRO A 18 -3.67 3.09 -18.31
CA PRO A 18 -4.74 3.75 -17.57
C PRO A 18 -4.09 4.74 -16.60
N ASP A 19 -4.62 5.96 -16.50
CA ASP A 19 -4.12 6.97 -15.57
C ASP A 19 -4.15 6.36 -14.16
N VAL A 20 -3.01 5.88 -13.69
CA VAL A 20 -2.87 5.27 -12.37
C VAL A 20 -2.94 6.41 -11.37
N PHE A 21 -3.84 6.30 -10.41
CA PHE A 21 -4.01 7.32 -9.39
C PHE A 21 -2.80 7.32 -8.42
N ASP A 22 -1.98 8.35 -8.50
CA ASP A 22 -0.70 8.47 -7.79
C ASP A 22 -0.80 9.30 -6.50
N PHE A 23 -1.99 9.81 -6.16
CA PHE A 23 -2.24 10.67 -5.01
C PHE A 23 -1.40 11.96 -4.97
N GLY A 24 -0.81 12.37 -6.10
CA GLY A 24 0.15 13.46 -6.18
C GLY A 24 1.49 13.15 -5.48
N LEU A 25 1.82 11.87 -5.32
CA LEU A 25 3.08 11.39 -4.73
C LEU A 25 4.14 11.23 -5.80
N ALA A 26 5.30 11.86 -5.61
CA ALA A 26 6.39 11.77 -6.55
C ALA A 26 6.95 10.33 -6.59
N GLY A 27 6.97 9.74 -7.80
CA GLY A 27 7.54 8.41 -8.04
C GLY A 27 6.58 7.24 -7.77
N TYR A 28 5.41 7.48 -7.19
CA TYR A 28 4.48 6.42 -6.85
C TYR A 28 3.83 5.81 -8.10
N VAL A 29 4.02 4.51 -8.29
CA VAL A 29 3.45 3.76 -9.42
C VAL A 29 2.78 2.49 -8.89
N PRO A 30 1.56 2.59 -8.32
CA PRO A 30 0.89 1.43 -7.75
C PRO A 30 0.51 0.41 -8.82
N THR A 31 0.57 -0.86 -8.43
CA THR A 31 0.07 -1.99 -9.23
C THR A 31 -0.99 -2.70 -8.42
N TRP A 32 -2.24 -2.59 -8.89
CA TRP A 32 -3.41 -3.07 -8.15
C TRP A 32 -3.75 -4.50 -8.53
N THR A 33 -3.97 -5.33 -7.51
CA THR A 33 -4.43 -6.72 -7.67
C THR A 33 -5.20 -7.16 -6.43
N ASN A 34 -6.18 -8.04 -6.62
CA ASN A 34 -6.84 -8.81 -5.57
C ASN A 34 -6.47 -10.30 -5.63
N ASP A 35 -5.61 -10.70 -6.58
CA ASP A 35 -5.12 -12.06 -6.75
C ASP A 35 -4.02 -12.37 -5.71
N LEU A 36 -4.38 -13.18 -4.73
CA LEU A 36 -3.51 -13.62 -3.64
C LEU A 36 -2.30 -14.44 -4.14
N ASP A 37 -2.47 -15.28 -5.15
CA ASP A 37 -1.37 -16.09 -5.69
C ASP A 37 -0.38 -15.20 -6.43
N ALA A 38 -0.87 -14.19 -7.14
CA ALA A 38 -0.03 -13.17 -7.77
C ALA A 38 0.73 -12.34 -6.72
N LEU A 39 0.09 -11.95 -5.62
CA LEU A 39 0.73 -11.24 -4.50
C LEU A 39 1.84 -12.08 -3.87
N VAL A 40 1.56 -13.35 -3.56
CA VAL A 40 2.55 -14.29 -2.99
C VAL A 40 3.72 -14.46 -3.96
N THR A 41 3.44 -14.76 -5.22
CA THR A 41 4.48 -14.98 -6.24
C THR A 41 5.37 -13.76 -6.43
N THR A 42 4.79 -12.56 -6.39
CA THR A 42 5.51 -11.31 -6.67
C THR A 42 6.27 -10.79 -5.46
N HIS A 43 5.72 -10.92 -4.25
CA HIS A 43 6.21 -10.18 -3.09
C HIS A 43 6.75 -11.03 -1.94
N SER A 44 6.46 -12.34 -1.88
CA SER A 44 6.85 -13.19 -0.74
C SER A 44 8.36 -13.15 -0.43
N GLY A 45 9.22 -13.18 -1.44
CA GLY A 45 10.67 -13.09 -1.25
C GLY A 45 11.08 -11.81 -0.54
N ARG A 46 10.66 -10.64 -1.06
CA ARG A 46 10.99 -9.33 -0.47
C ARG A 46 10.33 -9.10 0.89
N LEU A 47 9.11 -9.62 1.09
CA LEU A 47 8.43 -9.60 2.39
C LEU A 47 9.19 -10.46 3.42
N GLY A 48 9.69 -11.63 3.00
CA GLY A 48 10.51 -12.51 3.84
C GLY A 48 11.82 -11.86 4.26
N ASP A 49 12.46 -11.11 3.35
CA ASP A 49 13.70 -10.36 3.63
C ASP A 49 13.53 -9.22 4.66
N LEU A 50 12.30 -8.91 5.07
CA LEU A 50 12.02 -7.96 6.16
C LEU A 50 12.22 -8.59 7.54
N VAL A 51 12.14 -9.92 7.68
CA VAL A 51 12.31 -10.59 8.97
C VAL A 51 13.70 -10.27 9.53
N GLY A 52 13.75 -9.83 10.79
CA GLY A 52 14.95 -9.37 11.47
C GLY A 52 15.29 -7.90 11.25
N ARG A 53 14.76 -7.24 10.21
CA ARG A 53 14.95 -5.78 9.99
C ARG A 53 14.13 -4.97 10.98
N ARG A 54 14.61 -3.79 11.32
CA ARG A 54 13.93 -2.88 12.26
C ARG A 54 13.02 -1.93 11.51
N LEU A 55 11.82 -1.69 12.02
CA LEU A 55 10.99 -0.57 11.55
C LEU A 55 11.64 0.75 11.99
N VAL A 56 12.23 1.48 11.06
CA VAL A 56 12.92 2.76 11.30
C VAL A 56 11.97 3.94 11.15
N ARG A 57 10.96 3.82 10.28
CA ARG A 57 9.96 4.89 10.12
C ARG A 57 8.66 4.33 9.58
N ALA A 58 7.55 4.79 10.12
CA ALA A 58 6.26 4.71 9.44
C ALA A 58 5.88 6.12 8.94
N SER A 59 5.28 6.22 7.77
CA SER A 59 4.83 7.49 7.19
C SER A 59 3.41 7.35 6.69
N LEU A 60 2.52 8.17 7.25
CA LEU A 60 1.12 8.24 6.87
C LEU A 60 0.82 9.60 6.24
N MET A 61 -0.05 9.62 5.24
CA MET A 61 -0.57 10.87 4.67
C MET A 61 -1.54 11.52 5.65
N TRP A 62 -1.29 12.77 6.01
CA TRP A 62 -2.04 13.47 7.06
C TRP A 62 -2.71 14.72 6.52
N ASP A 63 -4.03 14.86 6.72
CA ASP A 63 -4.71 16.12 6.44
C ASP A 63 -4.48 17.12 7.57
N ALA A 64 -3.50 18.01 7.39
CA ALA A 64 -3.15 19.01 8.39
C ALA A 64 -4.26 20.02 8.69
N LYS A 65 -5.31 20.14 7.84
CA LYS A 65 -6.44 21.02 8.12
C LYS A 65 -7.44 20.41 9.10
N ARG A 66 -7.66 19.10 8.98
CA ARG A 66 -8.62 18.35 9.80
C ARG A 66 -7.96 17.65 10.98
N ASP A 67 -6.64 17.57 10.97
CA ASP A 67 -5.82 16.81 11.91
C ASP A 67 -6.26 15.36 12.01
N VAL A 68 -6.41 14.73 10.85
CA VAL A 68 -6.78 13.32 10.72
C VAL A 68 -5.87 12.61 9.74
N TRP A 69 -5.75 11.29 9.93
CA TRP A 69 -5.15 10.41 8.94
C TRP A 69 -5.98 10.45 7.67
N TRP A 70 -5.32 10.65 6.53
CA TRP A 70 -5.92 10.59 5.22
C TRP A 70 -5.63 9.20 4.63
N ALA A 71 -6.55 8.27 4.91
CA ALA A 71 -6.36 6.84 4.73
C ALA A 71 -6.47 6.34 3.28
N ASP A 72 -6.95 7.19 2.37
CA ASP A 72 -6.94 6.97 0.92
C ASP A 72 -5.53 6.68 0.35
N GLY A 73 -4.50 7.27 0.97
CA GLY A 73 -3.11 7.16 0.53
C GLY A 73 -2.35 5.98 1.11
N PRO A 74 -1.20 5.59 0.52
CA PRO A 74 -0.41 4.46 0.97
C PRO A 74 0.09 4.61 2.41
N VAL A 75 0.11 3.48 3.12
CA VAL A 75 0.90 3.28 4.34
C VAL A 75 2.33 2.96 3.93
N VAL A 76 3.29 3.76 4.39
CA VAL A 76 4.71 3.59 4.02
C VAL A 76 5.52 3.19 5.25
N LEU A 77 6.17 2.03 5.18
CA LEU A 77 6.97 1.44 6.25
C LEU A 77 8.42 1.29 5.80
N ASP A 78 9.35 1.91 6.53
CA ASP A 78 10.80 1.86 6.27
C ASP A 78 11.46 0.87 7.22
N PHE A 79 11.98 -0.22 6.66
CA PHE A 79 12.66 -1.29 7.37
C PHE A 79 14.18 -1.24 7.10
N ASP A 80 14.85 -0.27 7.72
CA ASP A 80 16.30 -0.09 7.61
C ASP A 80 16.78 -0.03 6.14
N GLY A 81 16.25 0.96 5.42
CA GLY A 81 16.61 1.21 4.02
C GLY A 81 15.81 0.38 2.99
N VAL A 82 14.85 -0.42 3.44
CA VAL A 82 13.85 -1.08 2.57
C VAL A 82 12.48 -0.49 2.85
N ARG A 83 11.95 0.28 1.90
CA ARG A 83 10.64 0.93 2.02
C ARG A 83 9.55 0.10 1.36
N LEU A 84 8.61 -0.35 2.18
CA LEU A 84 7.40 -1.03 1.76
C LEU A 84 6.24 -0.03 1.72
N GLU A 85 5.47 -0.06 0.64
CA GLU A 85 4.37 0.86 0.37
C GLU A 85 3.12 0.03 0.12
N ILE A 86 2.15 0.13 1.02
CA ILE A 86 0.92 -0.68 1.02
C ILE A 86 -0.25 0.27 0.80
N ASN A 87 -1.08 -0.01 -0.20
CA ASN A 87 -2.28 0.77 -0.41
C ASN A 87 -3.46 -0.12 -0.80
N HIS A 88 -4.63 0.16 -0.23
CA HIS A 88 -5.88 -0.47 -0.62
C HIS A 88 -6.74 0.52 -1.40
N GLN A 89 -7.55 -0.02 -2.30
CA GLN A 89 -8.64 0.70 -2.94
C GLN A 89 -9.74 -0.30 -3.28
N LYS A 90 -10.91 0.19 -3.66
CA LYS A 90 -12.16 -0.56 -3.82
C LYS A 90 -12.39 -1.48 -2.61
N PHE A 91 -13.13 -2.57 -2.79
CA PHE A 91 -13.39 -3.49 -1.69
C PHE A 91 -12.27 -4.51 -1.45
N ASP A 92 -11.39 -4.72 -2.44
CA ASP A 92 -10.46 -5.86 -2.44
C ASP A 92 -9.16 -5.64 -3.22
N ASP A 93 -8.92 -4.47 -3.83
CA ASP A 93 -7.65 -4.22 -4.52
C ASP A 93 -6.57 -3.85 -3.49
N LEU A 94 -5.40 -4.48 -3.62
CA LEU A 94 -4.18 -4.14 -2.90
C LEU A 94 -3.06 -3.80 -3.89
N SER A 95 -2.30 -2.76 -3.57
CA SER A 95 -1.02 -2.45 -4.18
C SER A 95 0.09 -2.61 -3.15
N ILE A 96 1.11 -3.39 -3.51
CA ILE A 96 2.39 -3.46 -2.81
C ILE A 96 3.46 -2.94 -3.75
N THR A 97 4.06 -1.80 -3.40
CA THR A 97 5.23 -1.27 -4.09
C THR A 97 6.38 -1.10 -3.11
N TRP A 98 7.57 -0.82 -3.67
CA TRP A 98 8.79 -0.79 -2.89
C TRP A 98 9.71 0.32 -3.39
N ASP A 99 10.16 1.15 -2.47
CA ASP A 99 11.17 2.18 -2.72
C ASP A 99 10.82 3.14 -3.87
N THR A 100 9.51 3.39 -4.13
CA THR A 100 9.05 4.22 -5.25
C THR A 100 8.68 5.64 -4.84
N ILE A 101 8.11 5.81 -3.64
CA ILE A 101 7.63 7.10 -3.14
C ILE A 101 8.81 7.92 -2.64
N ASP A 102 9.02 9.09 -3.25
CA ASP A 102 9.94 10.11 -2.75
C ASP A 102 9.29 10.90 -1.60
N LEU A 103 9.55 10.46 -0.36
CA LEU A 103 9.02 11.06 0.86
C LEU A 103 9.61 12.46 1.17
N ASP A 104 10.69 12.87 0.50
CA ASP A 104 11.30 14.20 0.69
C ASP A 104 10.62 15.25 -0.20
N ARG A 105 9.80 14.82 -1.15
CA ARG A 105 8.99 15.70 -1.99
C ARG A 105 7.64 16.01 -1.34
N PRO A 106 7.15 17.25 -1.51
CA PRO A 106 5.82 17.59 -1.04
C PRO A 106 4.74 16.83 -1.81
N ILE A 107 3.67 16.45 -1.10
CA ILE A 107 2.49 15.84 -1.68
C ILE A 107 1.74 16.88 -2.52
N ARG A 108 1.59 16.62 -3.83
CA ARG A 108 0.97 17.54 -4.80
C ARG A 108 -0.47 17.14 -5.12
N TRP A 109 -1.30 17.04 -4.09
CA TRP A 109 -2.70 16.67 -4.25
C TRP A 109 -3.52 17.73 -5.00
N ALA A 110 -4.14 17.35 -6.11
CA ALA A 110 -4.93 18.23 -6.97
C ALA A 110 -6.45 18.20 -6.71
N GLY A 111 -6.92 17.39 -5.74
CA GLY A 111 -8.35 17.16 -5.52
C GLY A 111 -9.11 18.40 -5.04
N SER A 112 -10.39 18.48 -5.44
CA SER A 112 -11.28 19.65 -5.26
C SER A 112 -11.49 20.08 -3.80
N ARG A 113 -11.43 19.14 -2.85
CA ARG A 113 -11.56 19.41 -1.40
C ARG A 113 -10.29 19.99 -0.76
N ARG A 114 -9.17 20.09 -1.50
CA ARG A 114 -7.87 20.66 -1.11
C ARG A 114 -7.46 20.41 0.35
N PRO A 115 -7.39 19.15 0.83
CA PRO A 115 -6.71 18.84 2.08
C PRO A 115 -5.27 19.34 2.03
N LYS A 116 -4.70 19.74 3.18
CA LYS A 116 -3.29 20.14 3.26
C LYS A 116 -2.48 18.91 3.66
N LEU A 117 -2.24 18.05 2.69
CA LEU A 117 -1.57 16.77 2.93
C LEU A 117 -0.08 16.97 3.23
N ARG A 118 0.39 16.27 4.26
CA ARG A 118 1.80 16.16 4.63
C ARG A 118 2.09 14.75 5.13
N TRP A 119 3.34 14.33 5.11
CA TRP A 119 3.75 13.12 5.80
C TRP A 119 3.78 13.34 7.32
N ARG A 120 3.33 12.34 8.06
CA ARG A 120 3.41 12.29 9.52
C ARG A 120 3.94 10.92 9.94
N HIS A 121 4.77 10.89 10.99
CA HIS A 121 5.56 9.72 11.38
C HIS A 121 5.36 9.27 12.83
N ASP A 122 4.68 10.10 13.62
CA ASP A 122 4.50 9.97 15.06
C ASP A 122 3.09 9.49 15.44
N VAL A 123 2.25 9.12 14.47
CA VAL A 123 0.87 8.68 14.70
C VAL A 123 0.45 7.50 13.81
N PRO A 124 -0.53 6.69 14.25
CA PRO A 124 -1.06 6.66 15.63
C PRO A 124 -0.01 6.19 16.65
N GLN A 125 -0.25 6.40 17.95
CA GLN A 125 0.72 6.05 19.00
C GLN A 125 1.15 4.59 18.92
N ASP A 126 0.21 3.67 18.68
CA ASP A 126 0.50 2.24 18.54
C ASP A 126 1.52 1.95 17.42
N LEU A 127 1.46 2.69 16.30
CA LEU A 127 2.42 2.60 15.20
C LEU A 127 3.78 3.17 15.60
N ALA A 128 3.79 4.30 16.30
CA ALA A 128 5.03 4.91 16.80
C ALA A 128 5.76 4.00 17.80
N GLU A 129 5.03 3.24 18.61
CA GLU A 129 5.58 2.26 19.56
C GLU A 129 6.27 1.05 18.90
N LEU A 130 6.08 0.86 17.60
CA LEU A 130 6.78 -0.16 16.80
C LEU A 130 8.15 0.30 16.32
N HIS A 131 8.46 1.60 16.39
CA HIS A 131 9.74 2.15 15.97
C HIS A 131 10.93 1.46 16.68
N GLY A 132 11.94 1.09 15.89
CA GLY A 132 13.15 0.41 16.33
C GLY A 132 12.97 -1.07 16.62
N ARG A 133 11.75 -1.62 16.62
CA ARG A 133 11.51 -3.05 16.85
C ARG A 133 11.86 -3.86 15.61
N PRO A 134 12.50 -5.03 15.77
CA PRO A 134 12.71 -5.95 14.67
C PRO A 134 11.39 -6.61 14.27
N VAL A 135 11.21 -6.83 12.97
CA VAL A 135 10.14 -7.68 12.44
C VAL A 135 10.46 -9.12 12.81
N THR A 136 9.53 -9.78 13.49
CA THR A 136 9.63 -11.22 13.86
C THR A 136 8.79 -12.10 12.96
N GLY A 137 7.98 -11.51 12.09
CA GLY A 137 7.25 -12.24 11.08
C GLY A 137 6.48 -11.31 10.16
N VAL A 138 6.20 -11.77 8.94
CA VAL A 138 5.41 -11.08 7.94
C VAL A 138 4.42 -12.07 7.35
N GLN A 139 3.20 -11.60 7.08
CA GLN A 139 2.11 -12.43 6.58
C GLN A 139 1.38 -11.72 5.45
N LEU A 140 1.03 -12.48 4.41
CA LEU A 140 -0.05 -12.14 3.50
C LEU A 140 -1.30 -12.86 3.99
N LEU A 141 -2.36 -12.11 4.20
CA LEU A 141 -3.61 -12.59 4.77
C LEU A 141 -4.74 -12.38 3.76
N ARG A 142 -5.83 -13.13 3.93
CA ARG A 142 -7.13 -12.81 3.34
C ARG A 142 -8.16 -12.56 4.42
N TRP A 143 -9.05 -11.60 4.19
CA TRP A 143 -10.30 -11.49 4.94
C TRP A 143 -11.23 -12.64 4.55
N ALA A 144 -11.73 -13.37 5.54
CA ALA A 144 -12.64 -14.48 5.35
C ALA A 144 -13.89 -14.29 6.19
N SER A 145 -14.99 -14.02 5.50
CA SER A 145 -16.31 -13.84 6.07
C SER A 145 -17.22 -14.99 5.66
N ASP A 146 -17.99 -15.50 6.61
CA ASP A 146 -19.06 -16.47 6.34
C ASP A 146 -20.34 -15.76 5.86
N ASP A 147 -20.38 -14.43 5.93
CA ASP A 147 -21.47 -13.62 5.41
C ASP A 147 -21.30 -13.40 3.89
N PRO A 148 -22.20 -13.94 3.05
CA PRO A 148 -22.11 -13.78 1.60
C PRO A 148 -22.36 -12.34 1.12
N THR A 149 -22.81 -11.44 2.00
CA THR A 149 -23.02 -10.02 1.69
C THR A 149 -21.83 -9.14 2.05
N ASP A 150 -20.79 -9.70 2.65
CA ASP A 150 -19.55 -9.01 2.97
C ASP A 150 -18.74 -8.74 1.69
N LEU A 151 -18.79 -7.49 1.24
CA LEU A 151 -18.11 -7.03 0.03
C LEU A 151 -16.58 -7.12 0.14
N GLY A 152 -16.02 -7.14 1.35
CA GLY A 152 -14.59 -7.27 1.59
C GLY A 152 -14.12 -8.74 1.65
N ASN A 153 -15.02 -9.72 1.51
CA ASN A 153 -14.64 -11.12 1.58
C ASN A 153 -13.62 -11.48 0.49
N GLY A 154 -12.49 -12.07 0.90
CA GLY A 154 -11.35 -12.34 0.04
C GLY A 154 -10.32 -11.21 -0.02
N SER A 155 -10.59 -10.02 0.53
CA SER A 155 -9.66 -8.90 0.47
C SER A 155 -8.29 -9.27 1.04
N PRO A 156 -7.20 -9.04 0.28
CA PRO A 156 -5.84 -9.25 0.77
C PRO A 156 -5.50 -8.23 1.86
N GLN A 157 -4.60 -8.61 2.76
CA GLN A 157 -4.07 -7.76 3.84
C GLN A 157 -2.61 -8.12 4.13
N VAL A 158 -1.88 -7.23 4.80
CA VAL A 158 -0.47 -7.44 5.15
C VAL A 158 -0.29 -7.36 6.66
N GLY A 159 0.16 -8.45 7.27
CA GLY A 159 0.41 -8.58 8.72
C GLY A 159 1.89 -8.57 9.06
N PHE A 160 2.23 -8.02 10.23
CA PHE A 160 3.58 -7.94 10.77
C PHE A 160 3.60 -8.28 12.26
N GLY A 161 4.60 -9.07 12.67
CA GLY A 161 4.96 -9.30 14.06
C GLY A 161 6.20 -8.48 14.47
N PHE A 162 6.22 -7.96 15.69
CA PHE A 162 7.29 -7.13 16.27
C PHE A 162 7.66 -7.57 17.70
N GLY A 163 7.83 -8.87 17.93
CA GLY A 163 8.25 -9.41 19.23
C GLY A 163 7.24 -9.09 20.36
N GLY A 164 6.07 -9.74 20.31
CA GLY A 164 4.97 -9.54 21.27
C GLY A 164 4.01 -8.40 20.92
N ARG A 165 4.17 -7.79 19.73
CA ARG A 165 3.23 -6.83 19.14
C ARG A 165 2.93 -7.24 17.71
N GLU A 166 1.72 -6.94 17.26
CA GLU A 166 1.24 -7.28 15.93
C GLU A 166 0.57 -6.05 15.30
N MET A 167 0.74 -5.92 13.99
CA MET A 167 0.09 -4.89 13.19
C MET A 167 -0.39 -5.50 11.88
N THR A 168 -1.61 -5.14 11.47
CA THR A 168 -2.14 -5.49 10.15
C THR A 168 -2.57 -4.24 9.41
N VAL A 169 -2.16 -4.12 8.14
CA VAL A 169 -2.69 -3.14 7.19
C VAL A 169 -3.76 -3.84 6.36
N PHE A 170 -4.99 -3.35 6.40
CA PHE A 170 -6.15 -4.01 5.78
C PHE A 170 -7.00 -3.01 4.98
N ASN A 171 -7.94 -3.51 4.18
CA ASN A 171 -8.91 -2.68 3.48
C ASN A 171 -10.07 -2.29 4.42
N ALA A 172 -10.22 -0.99 4.68
CA ALA A 172 -11.27 -0.40 5.51
C ALA A 172 -12.40 0.22 4.66
N LEU A 173 -12.86 -0.51 3.64
CA LEU A 173 -13.89 -0.10 2.68
C LEU A 173 -13.43 1.00 1.71
N ASP A 174 -12.45 0.68 0.84
CA ASP A 174 -11.84 1.58 -0.18
C ASP A 174 -10.75 2.52 0.38
N GLU A 175 -10.37 2.35 1.64
CA GLU A 175 -9.29 3.08 2.30
C GLU A 175 -8.39 2.10 3.09
N ASN A 176 -7.20 2.54 3.52
CA ASN A 176 -6.37 1.73 4.40
C ASN A 176 -6.91 1.74 5.84
N GLY A 177 -6.84 0.60 6.50
CA GLY A 177 -7.00 0.44 7.94
C GLY A 177 -5.72 -0.05 8.60
N LEU A 178 -5.55 0.28 9.87
CA LEU A 178 -4.51 -0.28 10.75
C LEU A 178 -5.16 -0.98 11.92
N TRP A 179 -4.78 -2.23 12.16
CA TRP A 179 -5.18 -3.00 13.34
C TRP A 179 -3.95 -3.34 14.16
N PHE A 180 -4.02 -3.16 15.48
CA PHE A 180 -2.96 -3.50 16.42
C PHE A 180 -3.47 -4.55 17.41
N GLY A 181 -2.84 -5.72 17.40
CA GLY A 181 -3.26 -6.85 18.22
C GLY A 181 -3.36 -8.14 17.42
N PRO A 182 -3.74 -9.24 18.09
CA PRO A 182 -3.78 -10.56 17.49
C PRO A 182 -4.74 -10.61 16.30
N LEU A 183 -4.38 -11.44 15.32
CA LEU A 183 -5.29 -11.80 14.24
C LEU A 183 -6.57 -12.42 14.80
N GLY A 184 -7.72 -11.82 14.44
CA GLY A 184 -9.04 -12.37 14.73
C GLY A 184 -9.41 -13.51 13.78
N ARG A 185 -10.49 -14.25 14.09
CA ARG A 185 -10.98 -15.43 13.33
C ARG A 185 -11.20 -15.21 11.81
N HIS A 186 -11.40 -13.97 11.39
CA HIS A 186 -11.63 -13.60 9.99
C HIS A 186 -10.35 -13.40 9.18
N HIS A 187 -9.19 -13.40 9.83
CA HIS A 187 -7.89 -13.29 9.15
C HIS A 187 -7.37 -14.69 8.88
N GLN A 188 -7.27 -15.05 7.60
CA GLN A 188 -6.71 -16.33 7.18
C GLN A 188 -5.33 -16.10 6.57
N VAL A 189 -4.32 -16.81 7.07
CA VAL A 189 -2.95 -16.73 6.55
C VAL A 189 -2.88 -17.45 5.21
N VAL A 190 -2.45 -16.71 4.19
CA VAL A 190 -2.20 -17.23 2.83
C VAL A 190 -0.73 -17.57 2.67
N TRP A 191 0.14 -16.73 3.23
CA TRP A 191 1.58 -16.94 3.26
C TRP A 191 2.18 -16.29 4.51
N SER A 192 3.26 -16.85 5.03
CA SER A 192 4.00 -16.28 6.14
C SER A 192 5.50 -16.55 6.08
N ALA A 193 6.27 -15.66 6.70
CA ALA A 193 7.68 -15.84 7.03
C ALA A 193 7.93 -15.34 8.47
N GLY A 194 8.85 -15.97 9.21
CA GLY A 194 9.21 -15.62 10.59
C GLY A 194 10.37 -16.45 11.11
#